data_AF-A0A8S3J5A3-F1
#
_entry.id   AF-A0A8S3J5A3-F1
#
_cell.length_a   1.000
_cell.length_b   1.000
_cell.length_c   1.000
_cell.angle_alpha   90.00
_cell.angle_beta   90.00
_cell.angle_gamma   90.00
#
_symmetry.space_group_name_H-M   'P 1'
#
loop_
_entity.id
_entity.type
_entity.pdbx_description
1 polymer ?
#
loop_
_entity_poly.entity_id
_entity_poly.type
_entity_poly.pdbx_seq_one_letter_code
_entity_poly.pdbx_strand_id
1 'polypeptide(L)'
;MNDNPINETTPPSDTQIPFEIYESAYEEGLEEELAPIDGTIISHLISQARISMDLTKITLPTFILERRSFLEMLADFLAHPDEFV
;
A
#
# COMPACT_ATOMS: atom_id res chain seq x y z
N MET A 1 -11.79 47.73 15.06
CA MET A 1 -11.92 47.01 13.78
C MET A 1 -10.56 46.46 13.41
N ASN A 2 -10.37 45.16 13.56
CA ASN A 2 -9.58 44.39 12.59
C ASN A 2 -10.03 42.93 12.71
N ASP A 3 -11.18 42.65 12.11
CA ASP A 3 -11.64 41.29 11.82
C ASP A 3 -10.88 40.85 10.55
N ASN A 4 -10.07 39.81 10.65
CA ASN A 4 -9.65 39.04 9.47
C ASN A 4 -9.14 37.66 9.89
N PRO A 5 -9.34 36.62 9.08
CA PRO A 5 -10.61 35.94 8.88
C PRO A 5 -10.45 34.47 9.32
N ILE A 6 -11.56 33.74 9.33
CA ILE A 6 -11.62 32.28 9.41
C ILE A 6 -10.50 31.60 8.60
N ASN A 7 -9.45 31.10 9.26
CA ASN A 7 -8.50 30.21 8.62
C ASN A 7 -9.12 28.82 8.53
N GLU A 8 -9.34 28.40 7.29
CA GLU A 8 -9.75 27.06 6.89
C GLU A 8 -8.97 26.01 7.66
N THR A 9 -9.68 24.97 8.13
CA THR A 9 -9.12 23.79 8.78
C THR A 9 -8.17 23.08 7.82
N THR A 10 -6.93 23.56 7.78
CA THR A 10 -5.78 22.87 7.20
C THR A 10 -5.42 21.73 8.15
N PRO A 11 -5.15 20.51 7.66
CA PRO A 11 -4.63 19.44 8.51
C PRO A 11 -3.40 19.95 9.27
N PRO A 12 -3.19 19.54 10.53
CA PRO A 12 -2.16 20.12 11.39
C PRO A 12 -0.78 19.97 10.75
N SER A 13 -0.17 21.12 10.44
CA SER A 13 1.12 21.24 9.74
C SER A 13 2.35 20.84 10.58
N ASP A 14 2.17 20.22 11.74
CA ASP A 14 3.26 19.90 12.68
C ASP A 14 3.65 18.43 12.58
N THR A 15 4.27 18.05 11.46
CA THR A 15 5.49 17.22 11.37
C THR A 15 5.85 17.15 9.90
N GLN A 16 6.59 18.13 9.41
CA GLN A 16 7.12 18.15 8.05
C GLN A 16 8.30 17.19 7.95
N ILE A 17 8.02 15.88 7.94
CA ILE A 17 9.00 14.93 7.43
C ILE A 17 9.13 15.21 5.92
N PRO A 18 10.34 15.53 5.41
CA PRO A 18 10.56 15.69 3.98
C PRO A 18 10.00 14.49 3.22
N PHE A 19 9.38 14.73 2.05
CA PHE A 19 8.78 13.67 1.22
C PHE A 19 9.75 12.52 0.98
N GLU A 20 11.03 12.82 0.71
CA GLU A 20 12.06 11.81 0.52
C GLU A 20 12.35 10.99 1.78
N ILE A 21 12.22 11.56 2.98
CA ILE A 21 12.37 10.81 4.23
C ILE A 21 11.16 9.89 4.44
N TYR A 22 9.94 10.35 4.12
CA TYR A 22 8.75 9.52 4.13
C TYR A 22 8.93 8.34 3.17
N GLU A 23 9.24 8.60 1.90
CA GLU A 23 9.45 7.59 0.86
C GLU A 23 10.57 6.60 1.24
N SER A 24 11.72 7.09 1.73
CA SER A 24 12.81 6.23 2.20
C SER A 24 12.40 5.31 3.35
N ALA A 25 11.49 5.75 4.24
CA ALA A 25 10.97 4.93 5.33
C ALA A 25 9.99 3.85 4.85
N TYR A 26 9.34 4.04 3.69
CA TYR A 26 8.55 2.99 3.04
C TYR A 26 9.46 2.00 2.30
N GLU A 27 10.49 2.50 1.62
CA GLU A 27 11.47 1.70 0.89
C GLU A 27 12.33 0.81 1.81
N GLU A 28 12.68 1.28 3.01
CA GLU A 28 13.50 0.54 4.00
C GLU A 28 12.89 -0.82 4.39
N GLY A 29 11.59 -1.04 4.18
CA GLY A 29 10.98 -2.36 4.35
C GLY A 29 10.53 -3.06 3.06
N LEU A 30 10.66 -2.43 1.89
CA LEU A 30 10.25 -2.99 0.60
C LEU A 30 11.29 -3.96 0.01
N GLU A 31 12.52 -3.95 0.52
CA GLU A 31 13.47 -5.06 0.33
C GLU A 31 13.03 -6.30 1.13
N GLU A 32 11.80 -6.77 0.89
CA GLU A 32 11.41 -8.11 1.30
C GLU A 32 12.08 -9.06 0.30
N GLU A 33 13.29 -9.52 0.65
CA GLU A 33 13.92 -10.65 -0.03
C GLU A 33 12.91 -11.79 0.01
N LEU A 34 12.20 -11.98 -1.11
CA LEU A 34 11.18 -13.00 -1.26
C LEU A 34 11.84 -14.32 -0.88
N ALA A 35 11.52 -14.81 0.32
CA ALA A 35 12.04 -16.07 0.80
C ALA A 35 11.79 -17.10 -0.31
N PRO A 36 12.76 -17.99 -0.63
CA PRO A 36 12.64 -18.92 -1.74
C PRO A 36 11.26 -19.58 -1.69
N ILE A 37 10.38 -19.21 -2.62
CA ILE A 37 9.00 -19.68 -2.56
C ILE A 37 9.04 -21.14 -2.95
N ASP A 38 8.95 -22.00 -1.94
CA ASP A 38 8.86 -23.43 -2.16
C ASP A 38 7.64 -23.73 -3.04
N GLY A 39 7.84 -24.33 -4.21
CA GLY A 39 6.76 -24.66 -5.15
C GLY A 39 5.66 -25.53 -4.54
N THR A 40 5.94 -26.20 -3.42
CA THR A 40 4.99 -26.93 -2.59
C THR A 40 3.90 -26.03 -2.00
N ILE A 41 4.25 -24.81 -1.57
CA ILE A 41 3.30 -23.87 -0.95
C ILE A 41 2.33 -23.35 -2.01
N ILE A 42 2.84 -22.94 -3.17
CA ILE A 42 2.00 -22.52 -4.30
C ILE A 42 1.07 -23.65 -4.72
N SER A 43 1.59 -24.89 -4.82
CA SER A 43 0.78 -26.06 -5.16
C SER A 43 -0.34 -26.31 -4.13
N HIS A 44 -0.04 -26.12 -2.84
CA HIS A 44 -1.04 -26.23 -1.78
C HIS A 44 -2.14 -25.17 -1.90
N LEU A 45 -1.79 -23.90 -2.16
CA LEU A 45 -2.77 -22.83 -2.39
C LEU A 45 -3.68 -23.11 -3.58
N ILE A 46 -3.11 -23.54 -4.71
CA ILE A 46 -3.89 -23.88 -5.91
C ILE A 46 -4.82 -25.06 -5.62
N SER A 47 -4.38 -26.05 -4.84
CA SER A 47 -5.23 -27.21 -4.48
C SER A 47 -6.42 -26.85 -3.59
N GLN A 48 -6.33 -25.78 -2.80
CA GLN A 48 -7.45 -25.27 -1.99
C GLN A 48 -8.48 -24.54 -2.86
N ALA A 49 -8.03 -23.96 -3.98
CA ALA A 49 -8.89 -23.23 -4.90
C ALA A 49 -9.74 -24.20 -5.74
N ARG A 50 -11.06 -24.00 -5.69
CA ARG A 50 -12.00 -24.69 -6.59
C ARG A 50 -12.39 -23.78 -7.74
N ILE A 51 -12.68 -24.39 -8.89
CA ILE A 51 -13.28 -23.68 -10.02
C ILE A 51 -14.57 -23.00 -9.55
N SER A 52 -14.73 -21.72 -9.91
CA SER A 52 -15.83 -20.85 -9.48
C SER A 52 -15.76 -20.35 -8.02
N MET A 53 -14.64 -20.53 -7.31
CA MET A 53 -14.46 -19.98 -5.96
C MET A 53 -13.98 -18.52 -5.98
N ASP A 54 -14.54 -17.72 -5.08
CA ASP A 54 -14.03 -16.40 -4.73
C ASP A 54 -12.79 -16.55 -3.84
N LEU A 55 -11.64 -16.08 -4.31
CA LEU A 55 -10.35 -16.23 -3.63
C LEU A 55 -10.29 -15.47 -2.29
N THR A 56 -11.17 -14.49 -2.06
CA THR A 56 -11.27 -13.80 -0.76
C THR A 56 -11.71 -14.73 0.37
N LYS A 57 -12.28 -15.90 0.02
CA LYS A 57 -12.72 -16.92 0.98
C LYS A 57 -11.63 -17.94 1.31
N ILE A 58 -10.48 -17.87 0.65
CA ILE A 58 -9.32 -18.73 0.91
C ILE A 58 -8.35 -17.93 1.77
N THR A 59 -7.79 -18.58 2.80
CA THR A 59 -6.74 -17.96 3.61
C THR A 59 -5.45 -17.90 2.81
N LEU A 60 -5.07 -16.69 2.39
CA LEU A 60 -3.79 -16.44 1.74
C LEU A 60 -2.66 -16.39 2.78
N PRO A 61 -1.47 -16.94 2.48
CA PRO A 61 -0.31 -16.79 3.36
C PRO A 61 0.12 -15.33 3.46
N THR A 62 0.63 -14.94 4.62
CA THR A 62 0.99 -13.53 4.87
C THR A 62 2.16 -13.04 4.01
N PHE A 63 3.04 -13.93 3.56
CA PHE A 63 4.23 -13.56 2.77
C PHE A 63 3.92 -13.14 1.33
N ILE A 64 2.69 -13.38 0.83
CA ILE A 64 2.25 -12.86 -0.48
C ILE A 64 1.46 -11.56 -0.35
N LEU A 65 1.27 -11.06 0.88
CA LEU A 65 0.55 -9.83 1.13
C LEU A 65 1.55 -8.68 1.20
N GLU A 66 1.24 -7.62 0.46
CA GLU A 66 1.96 -6.35 0.52
C GLU A 66 1.79 -5.71 1.92
N ARG A 67 2.85 -5.06 2.43
CA ARG A 67 2.81 -4.40 3.75
C ARG A 67 2.03 -3.08 3.73
N ARG A 68 1.88 -2.49 2.53
CA ARG A 68 1.09 -1.29 2.28
C ARG A 68 -0.40 -1.64 2.15
N SER A 69 -1.25 -0.77 2.67
CA SER A 69 -2.70 -0.89 2.49
C SER A 69 -3.07 -0.74 1.00
N PHE A 70 -4.21 -1.32 0.61
CA PHE A 70 -4.69 -1.23 -0.78
C PHE A 70 -4.85 0.23 -1.25
N LEU A 71 -5.24 1.15 -0.36
CA LEU A 71 -5.41 2.55 -0.72
C LEU A 71 -4.08 3.27 -0.92
N GLU A 72 -3.06 2.94 -0.15
CA GLU A 72 -1.70 3.46 -0.37
C GLU A 72 -1.17 2.96 -1.72
N MET A 73 -1.34 1.68 -2.02
CA MET A 73 -1.00 1.13 -3.33
C MET A 73 -1.80 1.79 -4.47
N LEU A 74 -3.09 2.09 -4.25
CA LEU A 74 -3.90 2.78 -5.26
C LEU A 74 -3.42 4.22 -5.48
N ALA A 75 -2.92 4.88 -4.45
CA ALA A 75 -2.42 6.24 -4.52
C ALA A 75 -1.16 6.34 -5.41
N ASP A 76 -0.34 5.28 -5.48
CA ASP A 76 0.80 5.21 -6.41
C ASP A 76 0.35 5.44 -7.87
N PHE A 77 -0.82 4.93 -8.26
CA PHE A 77 -1.36 5.15 -9.61
C PHE A 77 -1.71 6.61 -9.88
N LEU A 78 -1.94 7.41 -8.84
CA LEU A 78 -2.27 8.84 -8.94
C LEU A 78 -1.03 9.74 -8.79
N ALA A 79 0.17 9.17 -8.59
CA ALA A 79 1.40 9.93 -8.36
C ALA A 79 1.85 10.78 -9.57
N HIS A 80 1.39 10.42 -10.79
CA HIS A 80 1.68 11.12 -12.03
C HIS A 80 0.41 11.72 -12.65
N PRO A 81 -0.12 12.82 -12.09
CA PRO A 81 -1.35 13.44 -12.56
C PRO A 81 -1.27 13.91 -14.01
N ASP A 82 -0.07 14.16 -14.52
CA ASP A 82 0.23 14.56 -15.90
C ASP A 82 0.08 13.43 -16.94
N GLU A 83 0.04 12.17 -16.51
CA GLU A 83 -0.21 11.01 -17.39
C GLU A 83 -1.71 10.74 -17.61
N PHE A 84 -2.61 11.41 -16.88
CA PHE A 84 -4.05 11.29 -17.08
C PHE A 84 -4.52 12.22 -18.21
N VAL A 85 -4.84 11.64 -19.37
CA VAL A 85 -5.45 12.31 -20.53
C VAL A 85 -6.97 12.21 -20.50
#